data_AF-A0A1Y1LCY5-F1
#
_entry.id   AF-A0A1Y1LCY5-F1
#
_cell.length_a   1.000
_cell.length_b   1.000
_cell.length_c   1.000
_cell.angle_alpha   90.00
_cell.angle_beta   90.00
_cell.angle_gamma   90.00
#
_symmetry.space_group_name_H-M   'P 1'
#
loop_
_entity.id
_entity.type
_entity.pdbx_description
1 polymer ?
#
loop_
_entity_poly.entity_id
_entity_poly.type
_entity_poly.pdbx_seq_one_letter_code
_entity_poly.pdbx_strand_id
1 'polypeptide(L)'
;EAPTHQDVIKVCKVFRDDMTLDNLSRPQLVSMCRYMNLNTFGTDMMLRYQIRHRMRQIKRDDKAISFEGVDSLTVLELQMACAARGIRTHSVSPARMRTDLQSWLDLRLKEGVPSTLLVLSNAYM
;
A
#
# COMPACT_ATOMS: atom_id res chain seq x y z
N GLU A 1 9.34 3.16 -27.81
CA GLU A 1 8.72 4.29 -27.09
C GLU A 1 8.68 3.99 -25.60
N ALA A 2 8.78 5.02 -24.76
CA ALA A 2 8.57 4.86 -23.33
C ALA A 2 7.05 4.80 -23.05
N PRO A 3 6.59 3.94 -22.13
CA PRO A 3 5.16 3.81 -21.82
C PRO A 3 4.63 5.11 -21.19
N THR A 4 3.39 5.48 -21.52
CA THR A 4 2.72 6.61 -20.87
C THR A 4 2.24 6.22 -19.47
N HIS A 5 1.92 7.20 -18.62
CA HIS A 5 1.32 6.94 -17.31
C HIS A 5 0.05 6.07 -17.39
N GLN A 6 -0.78 6.28 -18.41
CA GLN A 6 -2.00 5.51 -18.63
C GLN A 6 -1.69 4.06 -19.02
N ASP A 7 -0.63 3.83 -19.78
CA ASP A 7 -0.20 2.47 -20.15
C ASP A 7 0.30 1.71 -18.91
N VAL A 8 1.08 2.37 -18.06
CA VAL A 8 1.53 1.79 -16.78
C VAL A 8 0.33 1.44 -15.89
N ILE A 9 -0.63 2.36 -15.75
CA ILE A 9 -1.84 2.13 -14.97
C ILE A 9 -2.65 0.94 -15.51
N LYS A 10 -2.82 0.82 -16.83
CA LYS A 10 -3.53 -0.32 -17.46
C LYS A 10 -2.86 -1.64 -17.13
N VAL A 11 -1.53 -1.71 -17.20
CA VAL A 11 -0.77 -2.91 -16.84
C VAL A 11 -0.92 -3.23 -15.35
N CYS A 12 -0.83 -2.23 -14.48
CA CYS A 12 -1.02 -2.41 -13.04
C CYS A 12 -2.38 -3.01 -12.67
N LYS A 13 -3.46 -2.66 -13.40
CA LYS A 13 -4.81 -3.21 -13.17
C LYS A 13 -4.94 -4.70 -13.53
N VAL A 14 -4.01 -5.26 -14.30
CA VAL A 14 -3.99 -6.71 -14.63
C VAL A 14 -3.58 -7.54 -13.40
N PHE A 15 -2.76 -6.98 -12.52
CA PHE A 15 -2.35 -7.66 -11.30
C PHE A 15 -3.54 -7.80 -10.34
N ARG A 16 -3.70 -8.97 -9.73
CA ARG A 16 -4.67 -9.21 -8.66
C ARG A 16 -3.92 -9.47 -7.37
N ASP A 17 -4.32 -8.81 -6.28
CA ASP A 17 -3.63 -8.93 -4.98
C ASP A 17 -3.37 -10.39 -4.57
N ASP A 18 -4.37 -11.27 -4.71
CA ASP A 18 -4.24 -12.67 -4.33
C ASP A 18 -3.26 -13.44 -5.22
N MET A 19 -3.32 -13.20 -6.54
CA MET A 19 -2.40 -13.81 -7.51
C MET A 19 -0.96 -13.32 -7.28
N THR A 20 -0.77 -12.05 -6.95
CA THR A 20 0.55 -11.50 -6.63
C THR A 20 1.15 -12.21 -5.41
N LEU A 21 0.39 -12.33 -4.32
CA LEU A 21 0.89 -12.92 -3.08
C LEU A 21 1.16 -14.42 -3.16
N ASP A 22 0.36 -15.16 -3.94
CA ASP A 22 0.57 -16.60 -4.13
C ASP A 22 1.85 -16.90 -4.92
N ASN A 23 2.27 -15.98 -5.80
CA ASN A 23 3.50 -16.10 -6.60
C ASN A 23 4.77 -15.60 -5.89
N LEU A 24 4.67 -14.99 -4.71
CA LEU A 24 5.86 -14.56 -3.97
C LEU A 24 6.57 -15.75 -3.30
N SER A 25 7.90 -15.76 -3.42
CA SER A 25 8.77 -16.65 -2.66
C SER A 25 8.77 -16.30 -1.17
N ARG A 26 9.15 -17.26 -0.31
CA ARG A 26 9.22 -17.04 1.14
C ARG A 26 10.08 -15.83 1.53
N PRO A 27 11.29 -15.61 0.99
CA PRO A 27 12.06 -14.40 1.29
C PRO A 27 11.32 -13.10 0.96
N GLN A 28 10.58 -13.06 -0.16
CA GLN A 28 9.78 -11.90 -0.55
C GLN A 28 8.60 -11.68 0.41
N LEU A 29 7.90 -12.75 0.82
CA LEU A 29 6.84 -12.68 1.83
C LEU A 29 7.35 -12.16 3.17
N VAL A 30 8.51 -12.63 3.62
CA VAL A 30 9.16 -12.16 4.85
C VAL A 30 9.52 -10.68 4.73
N SER A 31 10.12 -10.25 3.62
CA SER A 31 10.45 -8.85 3.37
C SER A 31 9.20 -7.97 3.39
N MET A 32 8.11 -8.41 2.75
CA MET A 32 6.84 -7.69 2.74
C MET A 32 6.25 -7.57 4.14
N CYS A 33 6.28 -8.64 4.95
CA CYS A 33 5.88 -8.59 6.35
C CYS A 33 6.71 -7.56 7.14
N ARG A 34 8.05 -7.57 7.03
CA ARG A 34 8.91 -6.60 7.74
C ARG A 34 8.58 -5.16 7.34
N TYR A 35 8.45 -4.93 6.04
CA TYR A 35 8.15 -3.62 5.49
C TYR A 35 6.80 -3.09 6.01
N MET A 36 5.80 -3.96 6.13
CA MET A 36 4.49 -3.63 6.66
C MET A 36 4.41 -3.67 8.20
N ASN A 37 5.54 -3.83 8.89
CA ASN A 37 5.62 -4.01 10.34
C ASN A 37 4.68 -5.13 10.85
N LEU A 38 4.77 -6.30 10.22
CA LEU A 38 4.06 -7.54 10.54
C LEU A 38 5.02 -8.61 11.06
N ASN A 39 4.48 -9.60 11.77
CA ASN A 39 5.27 -10.73 12.24
C ASN A 39 5.73 -11.60 11.04
N THR A 40 6.97 -12.10 11.11
CA THR A 40 7.57 -12.94 10.06
C THR A 40 7.67 -14.42 10.44
N PHE A 41 7.14 -14.78 11.61
CA PHE A 41 7.08 -16.16 12.09
C PHE A 41 5.93 -16.94 11.43
N GLY A 42 6.17 -18.23 11.19
CA GLY A 42 5.19 -19.18 10.67
C GLY A 42 5.45 -19.66 9.25
N THR A 43 4.46 -20.37 8.71
CA THR A 43 4.47 -20.90 7.34
C THR A 43 4.15 -19.81 6.32
N ASP A 44 4.46 -20.06 5.04
CA ASP A 44 4.18 -19.10 3.96
C ASP A 44 2.68 -18.75 3.87
N MET A 45 1.79 -19.70 4.20
CA MET A 45 0.35 -19.45 4.28
C MET A 45 0.00 -18.43 5.37
N MET A 46 0.65 -18.53 6.54
CA MET A 46 0.46 -17.57 7.64
C MET A 46 0.94 -16.18 7.24
N LEU A 47 2.09 -16.08 6.56
CA LEU A 47 2.62 -14.80 6.07
C LEU A 47 1.66 -14.16 5.06
N ARG A 48 1.20 -14.93 4.05
CA ARG A 48 0.20 -14.47 3.08
C ARG A 48 -1.09 -14.02 3.76
N TYR A 49 -1.57 -14.77 4.75
CA TYR A 49 -2.76 -14.39 5.52
C TYR A 49 -2.57 -13.06 6.25
N GLN A 50 -1.45 -12.85 6.93
CA GLN A 50 -1.17 -11.59 7.64
C GLN A 50 -1.15 -10.40 6.68
N ILE A 51 -0.51 -10.54 5.52
CA ILE A 51 -0.48 -9.51 4.49
C ILE A 51 -1.89 -9.22 3.96
N ARG A 52 -2.65 -10.26 3.57
CA ARG A 52 -4.05 -10.11 3.12
C ARG A 52 -4.93 -9.45 4.17
N HIS A 53 -4.75 -9.82 5.44
CA HIS A 53 -5.49 -9.23 6.55
C HIS A 53 -5.19 -7.73 6.68
N ARG A 54 -3.91 -7.34 6.69
CA ARG A 54 -3.50 -5.94 6.74
C ARG A 54 -4.01 -5.16 5.53
N MET A 55 -3.94 -5.74 4.33
CA MET A 55 -4.48 -5.12 3.10
C MET A 55 -5.98 -4.86 3.21
N ARG A 56 -6.77 -5.77 3.79
CA ARG A 56 -8.20 -5.52 4.04
C ARG A 56 -8.43 -4.36 5.02
N GLN A 57 -7.58 -4.21 6.03
CA GLN A 57 -7.66 -3.08 6.97
C GLN A 57 -7.36 -1.76 6.25
N ILE A 58 -6.25 -1.68 5.51
CA ILE A 58 -5.87 -0.50 4.70
C ILE A 58 -7.00 -0.15 3.71
N LYS A 59 -7.58 -1.16 3.05
CA LYS A 59 -8.67 -0.95 2.10
C LYS A 59 -9.93 -0.33 2.72
N ARG A 60 -10.24 -0.64 3.98
CA ARG A 60 -11.36 -0.01 4.70
C ARG A 60 -11.01 1.41 5.12
N ASP A 61 -9.80 1.58 5.66
CA ASP A 61 -9.24 2.86 6.07
C ASP A 61 -9.17 3.85 4.89
N ASP A 62 -8.76 3.40 3.70
CA ASP A 62 -8.75 4.23 2.48
C ASP A 62 -10.14 4.81 2.17
N LYS A 63 -11.21 4.03 2.36
CA LYS A 63 -12.57 4.50 2.12
C LYS A 63 -13.01 5.52 3.18
N ALA A 64 -12.66 5.28 4.44
CA ALA A 64 -12.98 6.20 5.53
C ALA A 64 -12.26 7.54 5.35
N ILE A 65 -10.94 7.50 5.14
CA ILE A 65 -10.13 8.70 4.90
C ILE A 65 -10.59 9.44 3.65
N SER A 66 -10.92 8.72 2.56
CA SER A 66 -11.43 9.37 1.35
C SER A 66 -12.80 10.03 1.54
N PHE A 67 -13.62 9.51 2.46
CA PHE A 67 -14.93 10.08 2.78
C PHE A 67 -14.81 11.32 3.67
N GLU A 68 -13.95 11.26 4.69
CA GLU A 68 -13.72 12.36 5.64
C GLU A 68 -12.80 13.45 5.09
N GLY A 69 -11.92 13.09 4.15
CA GLY A 69 -10.90 13.95 3.57
C GLY A 69 -9.54 13.81 4.27
N VAL A 70 -8.45 13.81 3.50
CA VAL A 70 -7.07 13.68 4.05
C VAL A 70 -6.73 14.82 5.03
N ASP A 71 -7.33 15.99 4.85
CA ASP A 71 -7.12 17.16 5.72
C ASP A 71 -7.80 17.03 7.09
N SER A 72 -8.73 16.07 7.27
CA SER A 72 -9.35 15.82 8.57
C SER A 72 -8.40 15.13 9.56
N LEU A 73 -7.34 14.48 9.07
CA LEU A 73 -6.40 13.71 9.88
C LEU A 73 -5.50 14.62 10.72
N THR A 74 -5.38 14.29 11.99
CA THR A 74 -4.31 14.80 12.84
C THR A 74 -2.94 14.37 12.29
N VAL A 75 -1.86 15.05 12.70
CA VAL A 75 -0.50 14.69 12.26
C VAL A 75 -0.14 13.24 12.64
N LEU A 76 -0.60 12.78 13.81
CA LEU A 76 -0.38 11.41 14.26
C LEU A 76 -1.13 10.39 13.38
N GLU A 77 -2.41 10.63 13.12
CA GLU A 77 -3.21 9.76 12.23
C GLU A 77 -2.65 9.74 10.81
N LEU A 78 -2.22 10.89 10.29
CA LEU A 78 -1.58 10.99 8.99
C LEU A 78 -0.29 10.15 8.93
N GLN A 79 0.56 10.23 9.96
CA GLN A 79 1.78 9.42 10.03
C GLN A 79 1.46 7.93 10.10
N MET A 80 0.48 7.51 10.90
CA MET A 80 0.06 6.11 10.99
C MET A 80 -0.52 5.61 9.66
N ALA A 81 -1.38 6.41 9.02
CA ALA A 81 -2.00 6.10 7.74
C ALA A 81 -0.94 5.95 6.64
N CYS A 82 0.04 6.85 6.59
CA CYS A 82 1.15 6.78 5.65
C CYS A 82 2.03 5.55 5.90
N ALA A 83 2.46 5.34 7.14
CA ALA A 83 3.31 4.19 7.51
C ALA A 83 2.63 2.85 7.19
N ALA A 84 1.33 2.71 7.45
CA ALA A 84 0.58 1.50 7.14
C ALA A 84 0.55 1.18 5.63
N ARG A 85 0.72 2.19 4.77
CA ARG A 85 0.73 2.10 3.30
C ARG A 85 2.15 2.02 2.71
N GLY A 86 3.18 2.00 3.56
CA GLY A 86 4.59 2.06 3.12
C GLY A 86 5.01 3.44 2.61
N ILE A 87 4.21 4.48 2.84
CA ILE A 87 4.56 5.84 2.46
C ILE A 87 5.60 6.35 3.48
N ARG A 88 6.66 6.99 2.99
CA ARG A 88 7.75 7.51 3.83
C ARG A 88 7.23 8.60 4.76
N THR A 89 7.47 8.43 6.06
CA THR A 89 7.03 9.37 7.10
C THR A 89 8.18 10.12 7.76
N HIS A 90 9.39 9.54 7.78
CA HIS A 90 10.55 10.15 8.41
C HIS A 90 11.16 11.25 7.53
N SER A 91 11.43 12.40 8.14
CA SER A 91 11.98 13.60 7.47
C SER A 91 11.10 14.14 6.32
N VAL A 92 9.80 13.85 6.37
CA VAL A 92 8.79 14.35 5.42
C VAL A 92 7.85 15.29 6.17
N SER A 93 7.53 16.44 5.56
CA SER A 93 6.59 17.40 6.17
C SER A 93 5.16 16.85 6.17
N PRO A 94 4.29 17.25 7.12
CA PRO A 94 2.88 16.86 7.10
C PRO A 94 2.16 17.21 5.80
N ALA A 95 2.47 18.37 5.20
CA ALA A 95 1.90 18.76 3.91
C ALA A 95 2.26 17.74 2.80
N ARG A 96 3.54 17.32 2.74
CA ARG A 96 3.97 16.33 1.77
C ARG A 96 3.35 14.95 2.02
N MET A 97 3.24 14.52 3.28
CA MET A 97 2.54 13.28 3.63
C MET A 97 1.07 13.29 3.16
N ARG A 98 0.37 14.43 3.27
CA ARG A 98 -1.00 14.57 2.73
C ARG A 98 -1.04 14.41 1.22
N THR A 99 -0.12 15.03 0.48
CA THR A 99 -0.01 14.86 -0.97
C THR A 99 0.25 13.40 -1.36
N ASP A 100 1.17 12.74 -0.68
CA ASP A 100 1.52 11.35 -0.96
C ASP A 100 0.35 10.41 -0.62
N LEU A 101 -0.35 10.64 0.49
CA LEU A 101 -1.55 9.89 0.88
C LEU A 101 -2.71 10.13 -0.10
N GLN A 102 -2.91 11.36 -0.56
CA GLN A 102 -3.92 11.67 -1.57
C GLN A 102 -3.61 10.95 -2.89
N SER A 103 -2.34 10.94 -3.31
CA SER A 103 -1.90 10.22 -4.51
C SER A 103 -2.15 8.71 -4.39
N TRP A 104 -1.90 8.13 -3.21
CA TRP A 104 -2.25 6.74 -2.91
C TRP A 104 -3.74 6.47 -3.08
N LEU A 105 -4.59 7.32 -2.48
CA LEU A 105 -6.05 7.18 -2.54
C LEU A 105 -6.55 7.29 -3.99
N ASP A 106 -6.00 8.20 -4.79
CA ASP A 106 -6.37 8.35 -6.19
C ASP A 106 -6.02 7.09 -7.00
N LEU A 107 -4.79 6.58 -6.86
CA LEU A 107 -4.37 5.35 -7.54
C LEU A 107 -5.24 4.15 -7.13
N ARG A 108 -5.60 4.04 -5.85
CA ARG A 108 -6.28 2.86 -5.32
C ARG A 108 -7.80 2.91 -5.48
N LEU A 109 -8.43 4.09 -5.35
CA LEU A 109 -9.89 4.25 -5.36
C LEU A 109 -10.43 4.71 -6.71
N LYS A 110 -9.70 5.58 -7.43
CA LYS A 110 -10.12 6.07 -8.77
C LYS A 110 -9.56 5.18 -9.86
N GLU A 111 -8.26 4.89 -9.80
CA GLU A 111 -7.62 4.07 -10.84
C GLU A 111 -7.74 2.56 -10.58
N GLY A 112 -8.11 2.13 -9.37
CA GLY A 112 -8.28 0.71 -9.07
C GLY A 112 -6.97 -0.09 -9.09
N VAL A 113 -5.83 0.58 -8.88
CA VAL A 113 -4.53 -0.08 -8.75
C VAL A 113 -4.52 -0.95 -7.48
N PRO A 114 -4.07 -2.22 -7.55
CA PRO A 114 -4.05 -3.12 -6.39
C PRO A 114 -3.14 -2.60 -5.26
N SER A 115 -3.64 -2.63 -4.02
CA SER A 115 -2.90 -2.13 -2.85
C SER A 115 -1.61 -2.90 -2.60
N THR A 116 -1.57 -4.20 -2.88
CA THR A 116 -0.32 -4.99 -2.72
C THR A 116 0.77 -4.50 -3.67
N LEU A 117 0.41 -4.16 -4.91
CA LEU A 117 1.34 -3.63 -5.90
C LEU A 117 1.85 -2.25 -5.50
N LEU A 118 0.98 -1.39 -4.98
CA LEU A 118 1.38 -0.06 -4.47
C LEU A 118 2.36 -0.16 -3.29
N VAL A 119 2.09 -1.05 -2.32
CA VAL A 119 3.03 -1.28 -1.20
C VAL A 119 4.36 -1.83 -1.72
N LEU A 120 4.34 -2.80 -2.64
CA LEU A 120 5.56 -3.36 -3.22
C LEU A 120 6.37 -2.27 -3.94
N SER A 121 5.73 -1.41 -4.73
CA SER A 121 6.41 -0.31 -5.42
C SER A 121 7.12 0.62 -4.44
N ASN A 122 6.53 0.91 -3.28
CA ASN A 122 7.16 1.75 -2.26
C ASN A 122 8.30 1.04 -1.51
N ALA A 123 8.30 -0.30 -1.47
CA ALA A 123 9.36 -1.08 -0.82
C ALA A 123 10.66 -1.15 -1.65
N TYR A 124 10.57 -0.94 -2.96
CA TYR A 124 11.70 -0.99 -3.90
C TYR A 124 12.15 0.40 -4.39
N MET A 125 11.61 1.48 -3.80
CA MET A 125 11.96 2.88 -4.10
C MET A 125 12.99 3.45 -3.13
#